data_AF-A0A7V3WKZ3-F1
#
_entry.id   AF-A0A7V3WKZ3-F1
#
_cell.length_a   1.000
_cell.length_b   1.000
_cell.length_c   1.000
_cell.angle_alpha   90.00
_cell.angle_beta   90.00
_cell.angle_gamma   90.00
#
_symmetry.space_group_name_H-M   'P 1'
#
loop_
_entity.id
_entity.type
_entity.pdbx_description
1 polymer ?
#
loop_
_entity_poly.entity_id
_entity_poly.type
_entity_poly.pdbx_seq_one_letter_code
_entity_poly.pdbx_strand_id
1 'polypeptide(L)'
;MTDYFLRQRCYMEEVDILKDLLQYRISNQLFYNEYLVNIRNPEVRQVLTQLRDDEMSGVVELQQRIERLLANPGIIAKIFKKNL
;
A
#
# COMPACT_ATOMS: atom_id res chain seq x y z
N MET A 1 -12.47 15.01 -23.94
CA MET A 1 -12.76 13.56 -23.77
C MET A 1 -11.48 12.75 -23.62
N THR A 2 -10.46 12.97 -24.45
CA THR A 2 -9.13 12.32 -24.39
C THR A 2 -8.36 12.53 -23.08
N ASP A 3 -8.40 13.74 -22.50
CA ASP A 3 -7.71 14.07 -21.25
C ASP A 3 -8.24 13.29 -20.02
N TYR A 4 -9.56 13.05 -19.98
CA TYR A 4 -10.20 12.28 -18.92
C TYR A 4 -9.73 10.82 -18.91
N PHE A 5 -9.64 10.18 -20.08
CA PHE A 5 -9.16 8.80 -20.20
C PHE A 5 -7.68 8.66 -19.83
N LEU A 6 -6.83 9.61 -20.24
CA LEU A 6 -5.42 9.63 -19.85
C LEU A 6 -5.26 9.76 -18.33
N ARG A 7 -6.01 10.68 -17.70
CA ARG A 7 -6.01 10.83 -16.25
C ARG A 7 -6.48 9.56 -15.53
N GLN A 8 -7.53 8.92 -16.03
CA GLN A 8 -8.05 7.67 -15.46
C GLN A 8 -7.03 6.54 -15.58
N ARG A 9 -6.28 6.47 -16.69
CA ARG A 9 -5.22 5.49 -16.90
C ARG A 9 -4.05 5.68 -15.94
N CYS A 10 -3.48 6.88 -15.85
CA CYS A 10 -2.39 7.15 -14.90
C CYS A 10 -2.80 6.88 -13.45
N TYR A 11 -4.06 7.15 -13.12
CA TYR A 11 -4.63 6.85 -11.81
C TYR A 11 -4.68 5.33 -11.52
N MET A 12 -5.09 4.52 -12.51
CA MET A 12 -5.05 3.06 -12.35
C MET A 12 -3.62 2.53 -12.24
N GLU A 13 -2.68 3.09 -13.02
CA GLU A 13 -1.25 2.77 -12.92
C GLU A 13 -0.69 3.10 -11.52
N GLU A 14 -1.06 4.23 -10.91
CA GLU A 14 -0.68 4.57 -9.52
C GLU A 14 -1.22 3.54 -8.51
N VAL A 15 -2.48 3.13 -8.66
CA VAL A 15 -3.09 2.12 -7.77
C VAL A 15 -2.39 0.77 -7.90
N ASP A 16 -2.02 0.36 -9.11
CA ASP A 16 -1.36 -0.92 -9.34
C ASP A 16 0.06 -0.92 -8.74
N ILE A 17 0.82 0.16 -8.87
CA ILE A 17 2.13 0.31 -8.19
C ILE A 17 1.97 0.20 -6.67
N LEU A 18 0.94 0.83 -6.10
CA LEU A 18 0.70 0.75 -4.65
C LEU A 18 0.32 -0.66 -4.20
N LYS A 19 -0.40 -1.43 -5.02
CA LYS A 19 -0.73 -2.83 -4.74
C LYS A 19 0.52 -3.73 -4.81
N ASP A 20 1.40 -3.51 -5.77
CA ASP A 20 2.66 -4.25 -5.87
C ASP A 20 3.54 -4.01 -4.64
N LEU A 21 3.65 -2.74 -4.20
CA LEU A 21 4.36 -2.38 -2.99
C LEU A 21 3.69 -2.99 -1.73
N LEU A 22 2.36 -3.00 -1.68
CA LEU A 22 1.61 -3.64 -0.59
C LEU A 22 1.94 -5.14 -0.51
N GLN A 23 1.93 -5.85 -1.64
CA GLN A 23 2.28 -7.28 -1.69
C GLN A 23 3.73 -7.54 -1.25
N TYR A 24 4.66 -6.67 -1.65
CA TYR A 24 6.05 -6.76 -1.20
C TYR A 24 6.17 -6.65 0.33
N ARG A 25 5.51 -5.66 0.94
CA ARG A 25 5.53 -5.49 2.41
C ARG A 25 4.86 -6.64 3.16
N ILE A 26 3.72 -7.14 2.67
CA ILE A 26 3.06 -8.33 3.23
C ILE A 26 4.01 -9.53 3.18
N SER A 27 4.71 -9.71 2.07
CA SER A 27 5.67 -10.82 1.91
C SER A 27 6.81 -10.73 2.93
N ASN A 28 7.37 -9.53 3.15
CA ASN A 28 8.40 -9.31 4.17
C ASN A 28 7.87 -9.55 5.59
N GLN A 29 6.66 -9.08 5.90
CA GLN A 29 6.02 -9.31 7.19
C GLN A 29 5.86 -10.81 7.48
N LEU A 30 5.40 -11.58 6.49
CA LEU A 30 5.28 -13.04 6.60
C LEU A 30 6.65 -13.70 6.81
N PHE A 31 7.64 -13.31 6.02
CA PHE A 31 9.02 -13.78 6.16
C PHE A 31 9.56 -13.54 7.58
N TYR A 32 9.46 -12.33 8.11
CA TYR A 32 9.93 -12.04 9.47
C TYR A 32 9.18 -12.85 10.53
N ASN A 33 7.86 -13.02 10.38
CA ASN A 33 7.07 -13.85 11.29
C ASN A 33 7.52 -15.31 11.29
N GLU A 34 7.79 -15.91 10.13
CA GLU A 34 8.29 -17.28 10.02
C GLU A 34 9.65 -17.45 10.74
N TYR A 35 10.55 -16.48 10.61
CA TYR A 35 11.84 -16.50 11.30
C TYR A 35 11.70 -16.33 12.81
N LEU A 36 10.78 -15.47 13.27
CA LEU A 36 10.54 -15.23 14.70
C LEU A 36 10.13 -16.48 15.47
N VAL A 37 9.41 -17.41 14.83
CA VAL A 37 9.01 -18.69 15.44
C VAL A 37 10.21 -19.58 15.75
N ASN A 38 11.24 -19.53 14.91
CA ASN A 38 12.35 -20.49 14.95
C ASN A 38 13.62 -19.92 15.59
N ILE A 39 13.78 -18.60 15.65
CA ILE A 39 14.99 -17.96 16.16
C ILE A 39 15.13 -18.12 17.67
N ARG A 40 16.31 -18.58 18.11
CA ARG A 40 16.63 -18.76 19.55
C ARG A 40 17.41 -17.60 20.14
N ASN A 41 18.18 -16.90 19.30
CA ASN A 41 18.94 -15.74 19.73
C ASN A 41 17.97 -14.57 20.05
N PRO A 42 18.00 -14.01 21.27
CA PRO A 42 17.07 -12.96 21.68
C PRO A 42 17.34 -11.62 21.01
N GLU A 43 18.59 -11.27 20.70
CA GLU A 43 18.92 -10.02 20.01
C GLU A 43 18.38 -10.02 18.56
N VAL A 44 18.58 -11.13 17.84
CA VAL A 44 18.05 -11.31 16.48
C VAL A 44 16.52 -11.32 16.51
N ARG A 45 15.92 -11.94 17.52
CA ARG A 45 14.46 -11.91 17.71
C ARG A 45 13.95 -10.47 17.86
N GLN A 46 14.64 -9.64 18.64
CA GLN A 46 14.24 -8.25 18.83
C GLN A 46 14.31 -7.47 17.51
N VAL A 47 15.39 -7.63 16.75
CA VAL A 47 15.55 -6.97 15.43
C VAL A 47 14.45 -7.38 14.47
N LEU A 48 14.20 -8.69 14.32
CA LEU A 48 13.13 -9.20 13.44
C LEU A 48 11.73 -8.74 13.88
N THR A 49 11.51 -8.58 15.18
CA THR A 49 10.25 -8.05 15.72
C THR A 49 10.04 -6.61 15.27
N GLN A 50 11.07 -5.76 15.39
CA GLN A 50 10.99 -4.36 14.93
C GLN A 50 10.73 -4.29 13.42
N LEU A 51 11.46 -5.06 12.62
CA LEU A 51 11.28 -5.08 11.16
C LEU A 51 9.87 -5.54 10.76
N ARG A 52 9.33 -6.58 11.42
CA ARG A 52 7.96 -7.03 11.20
C ARG A 52 6.95 -5.94 11.52
N ASP A 53 7.13 -5.24 12.64
CA ASP A 53 6.21 -4.20 13.09
C ASP A 53 6.26 -2.98 12.14
N ASP A 54 7.45 -2.62 11.66
CA ASP A 54 7.64 -1.57 10.64
C ASP A 54 6.95 -1.94 9.32
N GLU A 55 7.04 -3.21 8.88
CA GLU A 55 6.32 -3.68 7.69
C GLU A 55 4.81 -3.64 7.90
N MET A 56 4.31 -4.05 9.08
CA MET A 56 2.88 -4.00 9.39
C MET A 56 2.33 -2.57 9.39
N SER A 57 3.07 -1.61 9.94
CA SER A 57 2.72 -0.18 9.84
C SER A 57 2.61 0.26 8.38
N GLY A 58 3.60 -0.09 7.54
CA GLY A 58 3.56 0.22 6.11
C GLY A 58 2.40 -0.46 5.35
N VAL A 59 2.05 -1.69 5.71
CA VAL A 59 0.88 -2.41 5.14
C VAL A 59 -0.41 -1.64 5.42
N VAL A 60 -0.64 -1.22 6.67
CA VAL A 60 -1.84 -0.46 7.05
C VAL A 60 -1.93 0.86 6.31
N GLU A 61 -0.82 1.59 6.19
CA GLU A 61 -0.79 2.87 5.46
C GLU A 61 -1.12 2.69 3.98
N LEU A 62 -0.56 1.67 3.33
CA LEU A 62 -0.82 1.38 1.92
C LEU A 62 -2.27 0.94 1.68
N GLN A 63 -2.82 0.09 2.54
CA GLN A 63 -4.22 -0.33 2.45
C GLN A 63 -5.16 0.88 2.54
N GLN A 64 -4.97 1.74 3.53
CA GLN A 64 -5.77 2.97 3.67
C GLN A 64 -5.60 3.91 2.47
N ARG A 65 -4.39 4.03 1.92
CA ARG A 65 -4.15 4.88 0.75
C ARG A 65 -4.86 4.34 -0.49
N ILE A 66 -4.77 3.05 -0.75
CA ILE A 66 -5.45 2.37 -1.86
C ILE A 66 -6.96 2.52 -1.73
N GLU A 67 -7.52 2.31 -0.53
CA GLU A 67 -8.94 2.52 -0.25
C GLU A 67 -9.38 3.95 -0.55
N ARG A 68 -8.63 4.96 -0.10
CA ARG A 68 -8.96 6.38 -0.36
C ARG A 68 -8.94 6.73 -1.83
N LEU A 69 -7.99 6.17 -2.59
CA LEU A 69 -7.95 6.32 -4.03
C LEU A 69 -9.23 5.67 -4.61
N LEU A 70 -9.42 4.37 -4.39
CA LEU A 70 -10.49 3.59 -5.03
C LEU A 70 -11.90 4.02 -4.65
N ALA A 71 -12.11 4.51 -3.42
CA ALA A 71 -13.41 5.00 -2.95
C ALA A 71 -13.87 6.28 -3.68
N ASN A 72 -12.99 6.95 -4.43
CA ASN A 72 -13.25 8.27 -4.97
C ASN A 72 -13.22 8.44 -6.51
N PRO A 73 -13.97 7.64 -7.30
CA PRO A 73 -14.16 7.96 -8.71
C PRO A 73 -14.94 9.29 -8.92
N GLY A 74 -15.82 9.64 -7.97
CA GLY A 74 -16.81 10.72 -8.12
C GLY A 74 -16.37 12.13 -7.68
N ILE A 75 -15.37 12.27 -6.78
CA ILE A 75 -14.86 13.61 -6.41
C ILE A 75 -14.06 14.22 -7.56
N ILE A 76 -13.33 13.41 -8.33
CA ILE A 76 -12.67 13.87 -9.56
C ILE A 76 -13.72 14.45 -10.53
N ALA A 77 -14.85 13.76 -10.73
CA ALA A 77 -15.95 14.27 -11.57
C ALA A 77 -16.59 15.56 -11.03
N LYS A 78 -16.74 15.72 -9.71
CA LYS A 78 -17.29 16.95 -9.09
C LYS A 78 -16.33 18.14 -9.14
N ILE A 79 -15.02 17.92 -9.00
CA ILE A 79 -14.00 18.98 -9.10
C ILE A 79 -13.92 19.53 -10.53
N PHE A 80 -14.08 18.68 -11.55
CA PHE A 80 -14.12 19.15 -12.94
C PHE A 80 -15.43 19.86 -13.31
N LYS A 81 -16.58 19.43 -12.77
CA LYS A 81 -17.87 20.09 -13.04
C LYS A 81 -17.97 21.51 -12.45
N LYS A 82 -17.14 21.86 -11.48
CA LYS A 82 -17.11 23.19 -10.84
C LYS A 82 -16.21 24.20 -11.57
N ASN A 83 -15.34 23.73 -12.48
CA ASN A 83 -14.37 24.56 -13.21
C ASN A 83 -14.62 24.57 -14.74
N LEU A 84 -15.83 24.20 -15.17
CA LEU A 84 -16.35 24.32 -16.54
C LEU A 84 -17.57 25.24 -16.54
#